data_AF-A0A7X5WNM6-F1
#
_entry.id   AF-A0A7X5WNM6-F1
#
_cell.length_a   1.000
_cell.length_b   1.000
_cell.length_c   1.000
_cell.angle_alpha   90.00
_cell.angle_beta   90.00
_cell.angle_gamma   90.00
#
_symmetry.space_group_name_H-M   'P 1'
#
loop_
_entity.id
_entity.type
_entity.pdbx_description
1 polymer ?
#
loop_
_entity_poly.entity_id
_entity_poly.type
_entity_poly.pdbx_seq_one_letter_code
_entity_poly.pdbx_strand_id
1 'polypeptide(L)'
;PNYLLSIQGTPDDPDFDRLWGLENTGQNGGTPGADTDAVRAWDVTTGSGDVIVAILDTGTDYEHVDLAGNLWVNPDEVPDNGVDDDGNGYVDDVHGWDFVNHDNRPLDDHGHGTH
;
A
#
# COMPACT_ATOMS: atom_id res chain seq x y z
N PRO A 1 1.09 29.25 27.14
CA PRO A 1 0.27 28.02 27.03
C PRO A 1 1.04 26.97 26.22
N ASN A 2 1.53 25.91 26.87
CA ASN A 2 2.02 24.73 26.16
C ASN A 2 0.81 23.86 25.84
N TYR A 3 0.48 23.76 24.56
CA TYR A 3 -0.40 22.71 24.08
C TYR A 3 0.46 21.46 23.91
N LEU A 4 0.16 20.40 24.64
CA LEU A 4 0.55 19.05 24.22
C LEU A 4 -0.36 18.73 23.04
N LEU A 5 0.13 18.97 21.82
CA LEU A 5 -0.45 18.37 20.64
C LEU A 5 -0.24 16.86 20.79
N SER A 6 -1.29 16.15 21.16
CA SER A 6 -1.38 14.73 20.85
C SER A 6 -1.61 14.69 19.35
N ILE A 7 -0.58 14.32 18.60
CA ILE A 7 -0.80 13.84 17.24
C ILE A 7 -1.74 12.65 17.44
N GLN A 8 -2.94 12.72 16.89
CA GLN A 8 -3.85 11.58 16.95
C GLN A 8 -3.25 10.55 15.99
N GLY A 9 -2.43 9.63 16.52
CA GLY A 9 -1.81 8.55 15.73
C GLY A 9 -2.83 7.55 15.19
N THR A 10 -4.08 7.60 15.69
CA THR A 10 -5.19 6.81 15.18
C THR A 10 -5.75 7.43 13.89
N PRO A 11 -5.80 6.67 12.78
CA PRO A 11 -6.36 7.13 11.51
C PRO A 11 -7.85 7.49 11.59
N ASP A 12 -8.32 8.30 10.65
CA ASP A 12 -9.74 8.65 10.48
C ASP A 12 -10.44 7.81 9.39
N ASP A 13 -9.80 6.72 8.94
CA ASP A 13 -10.35 5.78 7.96
C ASP A 13 -11.68 5.18 8.44
N PRO A 14 -12.77 5.23 7.63
CA PRO A 14 -14.10 4.81 8.06
C PRO A 14 -14.21 3.36 8.56
N ASP A 15 -13.34 2.47 8.06
CA ASP A 15 -13.30 1.05 8.39
C ASP A 15 -12.19 0.70 9.40
N PHE A 16 -11.44 1.67 9.94
CA PHE A 16 -10.30 1.42 10.85
C PHE A 16 -10.68 0.54 12.06
N ASP A 17 -11.87 0.75 12.63
CA ASP A 17 -12.38 -0.03 13.77
C ASP A 17 -12.44 -1.55 13.47
N ARG A 18 -12.51 -1.95 12.19
CA ARG A 18 -12.56 -3.35 11.76
C ARG A 18 -11.17 -4.00 11.70
N LEU A 19 -10.10 -3.20 11.66
CA LEU A 19 -8.71 -3.64 11.51
C LEU A 19 -8.11 -4.05 12.86
N TRP A 20 -8.69 -5.08 13.47
CA TRP A 20 -8.30 -5.57 14.80
C TRP A 20 -6.82 -5.93 14.93
N GLY A 21 -6.16 -6.29 13.82
CA GLY A 21 -4.73 -6.59 13.81
C GLY A 21 -3.86 -5.37 14.11
N LEU A 22 -4.35 -4.17 13.77
CA LEU A 22 -3.64 -2.89 13.99
C LEU A 22 -3.94 -2.32 15.38
N GLU A 23 -5.21 -2.37 15.81
CA GLU A 23 -5.64 -2.00 17.16
C GLU A 23 -6.81 -2.88 17.61
N ASN A 24 -6.61 -3.65 18.68
CA ASN A 24 -7.61 -4.53 19.25
C ASN A 24 -8.13 -3.97 20.58
N THR A 25 -9.32 -3.38 20.53
CA THR A 25 -10.05 -2.90 21.71
C THR A 25 -11.02 -3.95 22.27
N GLY A 26 -11.02 -5.16 21.71
CA GLY A 26 -12.01 -6.20 21.97
C GLY A 26 -13.27 -6.07 21.10
N GLN A 27 -13.23 -5.23 20.07
CA GLN A 27 -14.37 -4.89 19.22
C GLN A 27 -15.03 -6.10 18.52
N ASN A 28 -14.27 -7.17 18.32
CA ASN A 28 -14.73 -8.41 17.69
C ASN A 28 -14.77 -9.60 18.67
N GLY A 29 -14.86 -9.34 19.98
CA GLY A 29 -14.87 -10.38 21.01
C GLY A 29 -13.52 -11.04 21.27
N GLY A 30 -12.44 -10.46 20.73
CA GLY A 30 -11.05 -10.85 21.01
C GLY A 30 -10.54 -10.31 22.34
N THR A 31 -9.28 -10.62 22.67
CA THR A 31 -8.60 -10.09 23.86
C THR A 31 -8.05 -8.70 23.55
N PRO A 32 -8.45 -7.64 24.29
CA PRO A 32 -7.89 -6.31 24.09
C PRO A 32 -6.35 -6.29 24.21
N GLY A 33 -5.69 -5.57 23.31
CA GLY A 33 -4.22 -5.50 23.23
C GLY A 33 -3.54 -6.71 22.60
N ALA A 34 -4.30 -7.68 22.07
CA ALA A 34 -3.76 -8.73 21.21
C ALA A 34 -3.77 -8.22 19.74
N ASP A 35 -2.82 -7.35 19.43
CA ASP A 35 -2.61 -6.68 18.13
C ASP A 35 -1.10 -6.45 17.89
N THR A 36 -0.76 -5.73 16.82
CA THR A 36 0.64 -5.43 16.45
C THR A 36 1.17 -4.13 17.07
N ASP A 37 0.42 -3.47 17.96
CA ASP A 37 0.76 -2.15 18.50
C ASP A 37 0.95 -1.05 17.42
N ALA A 38 0.28 -1.18 16.26
CA ALA A 38 0.52 -0.30 15.10
C ALA A 38 0.27 1.19 15.42
N VAL A 39 -0.81 1.50 16.14
CA VAL A 39 -1.14 2.89 16.54
C VAL A 39 -0.04 3.51 17.39
N ARG A 40 0.59 2.71 18.27
CA ARG A 40 1.73 3.19 19.08
C ARG A 40 3.00 3.34 18.22
N ALA A 41 3.20 2.46 17.23
CA ALA A 41 4.31 2.58 16.30
C ALA A 41 4.20 3.83 15.42
N TRP A 42 2.97 4.24 15.06
CA TRP A 42 2.71 5.45 14.27
C TRP A 42 3.05 6.76 14.98
N ASP A 43 3.14 6.77 16.32
CA ASP A 43 3.72 7.89 17.07
C ASP A 43 5.23 8.07 16.78
N VAL A 44 5.90 7.04 16.26
CA VAL A 44 7.32 7.06 15.85
C VAL A 44 7.46 7.32 14.35
N THR A 45 6.73 6.59 13.51
CA THR A 45 6.72 6.76 12.06
C THR A 45 5.51 6.10 11.42
N THR A 46 4.96 6.68 10.36
CA THR A 46 3.92 6.09 9.50
C THR A 46 4.49 5.52 8.19
N GLY A 47 5.82 5.52 8.03
CA GLY A 47 6.51 5.05 6.83
C GLY A 47 7.13 6.18 6.01
N SER A 48 7.66 5.83 4.83
CA SER A 48 8.22 6.75 3.83
C SER A 48 7.98 6.17 2.44
N GLY A 49 7.70 7.04 1.46
CA GLY A 49 7.62 6.65 0.05
C GLY A 49 8.95 6.18 -0.54
N ASP A 50 10.07 6.41 0.16
CA ASP A 50 11.39 5.89 -0.22
C ASP A 50 11.53 4.38 0.04
N VAL A 51 10.64 3.79 0.87
CA VAL A 51 10.64 2.37 1.17
C VAL A 51 9.74 1.66 0.16
N ILE A 52 10.36 0.99 -0.81
CA ILE A 52 9.66 0.25 -1.86
C ILE A 52 9.45 -1.21 -1.41
N VAL A 53 8.22 -1.71 -1.54
CA VAL A 53 7.84 -3.09 -1.25
C VAL A 53 7.33 -3.75 -2.52
N ALA A 54 7.94 -4.87 -2.93
CA ALA A 54 7.50 -5.64 -4.09
C ALA A 54 6.45 -6.69 -3.68
N ILE A 55 5.29 -6.66 -4.35
CA ILE A 55 4.21 -7.64 -4.19
C ILE A 55 4.25 -8.59 -5.39
N LEU A 56 4.46 -9.88 -5.14
CA LEU A 56 4.44 -10.93 -6.15
C LEU A 56 3.16 -11.75 -5.98
N ASP A 57 2.09 -11.32 -6.65
CA ASP A 57 0.75 -11.87 -6.46
C ASP A 57 -0.07 -11.79 -7.77
N THR A 58 -1.40 -11.74 -7.70
CA THR A 58 -2.31 -11.65 -8.86
C THR A 58 -2.33 -10.27 -9.53
N GLY A 59 -1.50 -9.34 -9.08
CA GLY A 59 -1.48 -7.94 -9.49
C GLY A 59 -2.02 -7.03 -8.39
N THR A 60 -2.20 -5.75 -8.70
CA THR A 60 -2.81 -4.77 -7.81
C THR A 60 -3.80 -3.93 -8.61
N ASP A 61 -4.96 -3.62 -8.03
CA ASP A 61 -5.83 -2.57 -8.57
C ASP A 61 -5.15 -1.20 -8.39
N TYR A 62 -4.41 -0.78 -9.41
CA TYR A 62 -3.70 0.49 -9.40
C TYR A 62 -4.62 1.71 -9.55
N GLU A 63 -5.93 1.50 -9.78
CA GLU A 63 -6.94 2.56 -9.80
C GLU A 63 -7.69 2.68 -8.46
N HIS A 64 -7.44 1.77 -7.50
CA HIS A 64 -8.11 1.79 -6.20
C HIS A 64 -7.75 3.05 -5.42
N VAL A 65 -8.77 3.83 -5.03
CA VAL A 65 -8.59 5.15 -4.40
C VAL A 65 -7.71 5.14 -3.14
N ASP A 66 -7.79 4.04 -2.38
CA ASP A 66 -7.06 3.87 -1.11
C ASP A 66 -5.62 3.37 -1.30
N LEU A 67 -5.28 2.87 -2.50
CA LEU A 67 -3.94 2.39 -2.84
C LEU A 67 -3.18 3.36 -3.74
N ALA A 68 -3.87 4.11 -4.59
CA ALA A 68 -3.28 4.98 -5.60
C ALA A 68 -2.24 5.97 -5.06
N GLY A 69 -2.40 6.43 -3.81
CA GLY A 69 -1.44 7.32 -3.15
C GLY A 69 -0.12 6.66 -2.73
N ASN A 70 -0.07 5.33 -2.68
CA ASN A 70 1.07 4.53 -2.21
C ASN A 70 1.69 3.64 -3.29
N LEU A 71 1.14 3.65 -4.51
CA LEU A 71 1.70 2.87 -5.62
C LEU A 71 3.06 3.38 -6.02
N TRP A 72 3.99 2.46 -6.21
CA TRP A 72 5.27 2.77 -6.80
C TRP A 72 5.10 3.15 -8.28
N VAL A 73 5.89 4.12 -8.71
CA VAL A 73 6.02 4.55 -10.10
C VAL A 73 7.47 4.35 -10.49
N ASN A 74 7.73 3.62 -11.58
CA ASN A 74 9.07 3.49 -12.12
C ASN A 74 9.55 4.89 -12.58
N PRO A 75 10.53 5.51 -11.87
CA PRO A 75 10.97 6.87 -12.21
C PRO A 75 11.77 6.92 -13.51
N ASP A 76 12.22 5.76 -14.01
CA ASP A 76 13.03 5.62 -15.20
C ASP A 76 12.20 5.29 -16.46
N GLU A 77 10.88 5.15 -16.34
CA GLU A 77 9.94 4.94 -17.45
C GLU A 77 9.15 6.21 -17.82
N VAL A 78 8.92 6.42 -19.12
CA VAL A 78 8.00 7.44 -19.62
C VAL A 78 6.68 6.77 -20.01
N PRO A 79 5.58 7.01 -19.27
CA PRO A 79 4.33 6.30 -19.49
C PRO A 79 3.78 6.42 -20.92
N ASP A 80 3.29 5.29 -21.43
CA ASP A 80 2.57 5.15 -22.70
C ASP A 80 3.38 5.61 -23.93
N ASN A 81 4.71 5.50 -23.90
CA ASN A 81 5.56 5.86 -25.04
C ASN A 81 5.88 4.66 -25.95
N GLY A 82 5.60 3.43 -25.51
CA GLY A 82 5.86 2.20 -26.26
C GLY A 82 7.33 1.79 -26.30
N VAL A 83 8.15 2.30 -25.38
CA VAL A 83 9.59 2.08 -25.27
C VAL A 83 9.89 1.50 -23.88
N ASP A 84 10.92 0.67 -23.82
CA ASP A 84 11.57 0.26 -22.57
C ASP A 84 12.67 1.30 -22.32
N ASP A 85 12.37 2.30 -21.50
CA ASP A 85 13.21 3.49 -21.32
C ASP A 85 14.41 3.20 -20.39
N ASP A 86 14.22 2.30 -19.43
CA ASP A 86 15.24 1.89 -18.47
C ASP A 86 16.10 0.70 -18.95
N GLY A 87 15.66 0.01 -20.00
CA GLY A 87 16.34 -1.12 -20.64
C GLY A 87 16.27 -2.42 -19.84
N ASN A 88 15.27 -2.57 -18.97
CA ASN A 88 15.09 -3.72 -18.09
C ASN A 88 14.44 -4.94 -18.79
N GLY A 89 13.96 -4.76 -20.03
CA GLY A 89 13.31 -5.79 -20.85
C GLY A 89 11.78 -5.74 -20.84
N TYR A 90 11.18 -4.77 -20.16
CA TYR A 90 9.74 -4.60 -19.98
C TYR A 90 9.33 -3.21 -20.48
N VAL A 91 8.54 -3.17 -21.55
CA VAL A 91 8.09 -1.91 -22.15
C VAL A 91 7.01 -1.26 -21.29
N ASP A 92 7.16 0.02 -20.95
CA ASP A 92 6.18 0.83 -20.21
C ASP A 92 5.77 0.23 -18.84
N ASP A 93 6.69 -0.38 -18.07
CA ASP A 93 6.42 -1.06 -16.78
C ASP A 93 6.25 -0.10 -15.58
N VAL A 94 5.47 0.96 -15.79
CA VAL A 94 5.29 2.12 -14.88
C VAL A 94 4.90 1.73 -13.46
N HIS A 95 4.07 0.70 -13.27
CA HIS A 95 3.61 0.23 -11.97
C HIS A 95 4.02 -1.23 -11.67
N GLY A 96 5.01 -1.73 -12.41
CA GLY A 96 5.42 -3.13 -12.41
C GLY A 96 4.93 -3.89 -13.64
N TRP A 97 4.95 -5.22 -13.55
CA TRP A 97 4.83 -6.09 -14.72
C TRP A 97 3.95 -7.31 -14.47
N ASP A 98 3.14 -7.68 -15.46
CA ASP A 98 2.39 -8.94 -15.48
C ASP A 98 3.21 -10.03 -16.20
N PHE A 99 3.78 -10.94 -15.41
CA PHE A 99 4.55 -12.08 -15.92
C PHE A 99 3.69 -13.20 -16.52
N VAL A 100 2.40 -13.23 -16.24
CA VAL A 100 1.46 -14.23 -16.79
C VAL A 100 1.11 -13.85 -18.22
N ASN A 101 0.64 -12.61 -18.42
CA ASN A 101 0.22 -12.13 -19.75
C ASN A 101 1.36 -11.50 -20.56
N HIS A 102 2.52 -11.25 -19.93
CA HIS A 102 3.69 -10.61 -20.55
C HIS A 102 3.38 -9.21 -21.08
N ASP A 103 2.73 -8.40 -20.26
CA ASP A 103 2.44 -6.99 -20.55
C ASP A 103 2.63 -6.08 -19.33
N ASN A 104 2.51 -4.79 -19.57
CA ASN A 104 2.67 -3.74 -18.58
C ASN A 104 1.40 -3.48 -17.75
N ARG A 105 0.51 -4.48 -17.65
CA ARG A 105 -0.76 -4.36 -16.94
C ARG A 105 -0.81 -5.34 -15.78
N PRO A 106 -0.08 -5.06 -14.67
CA PRO A 106 -0.18 -5.84 -13.43
C PRO A 106 -1.51 -5.56 -12.69
N LEU A 107 -2.62 -5.50 -13.42
CA LEU A 107 -3.95 -5.29 -12.88
C LEU A 107 -4.42 -6.57 -12.20
N ASP A 108 -4.92 -6.44 -10.97
CA ASP A 108 -5.49 -7.58 -10.26
C ASP A 108 -6.83 -8.01 -10.86
N ASP A 109 -6.87 -9.20 -11.46
CA ASP A 109 -8.08 -9.80 -12.04
C ASP A 109 -8.77 -10.82 -11.10
N HIS A 110 -8.22 -11.03 -9.90
CA HIS A 110 -8.70 -11.99 -8.91
C HIS A 110 -9.17 -11.32 -7.61
N GLY A 111 -8.43 -10.32 -7.11
CA GLY A 111 -8.67 -9.62 -5.85
C GLY A 111 -7.82 -10.12 -4.68
N HIS A 112 -6.84 -11.00 -4.89
CA HIS A 112 -5.95 -11.46 -3.81
C HIS A 112 -4.79 -10.50 -3.61
N GLY A 113 -4.13 -10.04 -4.68
CA GLY A 113 -3.01 -9.11 -4.57
C GLY A 113 -3.40 -7.71 -4.10
N THR A 114 -4.66 -7.30 -4.34
CA THR A 114 -5.19 -6.01 -3.84
C THR A 114 -5.59 -6.04 -2.36
N HIS A 115 -5.80 -7.23 -1.77
CA HIS A 115 -6.29 -7.40 -0.39
C HIS A 115 -5.15 -7.48 0.62
#